data_AF-A0A8J6LKI3-F1
#
_entry.id   AF-A0A8J6LKI3-F1
#
_cell.length_a   1.000
_cell.length_b   1.000
_cell.length_c   1.000
_cell.angle_alpha   90.00
_cell.angle_beta   90.00
_cell.angle_gamma   90.00
#
_symmetry.space_group_name_H-M   'P 1'
#
loop_
_entity.id
_entity.type
_entity.pdbx_description
1 polymer ?
#
loop_
_entity_poly.entity_id
_entity_poly.type
_entity_poly.pdbx_seq_one_letter_code
_entity_poly.pdbx_strand_id
1 'polypeptide(L)' 'MVDLLGPADIRRLAVELGIAPTKNLGQNFVHDANTVRRIVTAADLTSEDR' A
#
# COMPACT_ATOMS: atom_id res chain seq x y z
N MET A 1 7.42 7.59 14.28
CA MET A 1 7.81 7.17 12.92
C MET A 1 6.66 6.33 12.41
N VAL A 2 6.05 6.68 11.28
CA VAL A 2 4.98 5.85 10.70
C VAL A 2 5.69 4.75 9.91
N ASP A 3 5.56 3.51 10.38
CA ASP A 3 6.13 2.37 9.67
C ASP A 3 5.22 1.99 8.49
N LEU A 4 5.83 1.79 7.32
CA LEU A 4 5.11 1.33 6.13
C LEU A 4 4.74 -0.14 6.27
N LEU A 5 3.59 -0.51 5.72
CA LEU A 5 3.07 -1.87 5.81
C LEU A 5 3.99 -2.86 5.06
N GLY A 6 4.38 -3.92 5.76
CA GLY A 6 5.07 -5.05 5.14
C GLY A 6 4.09 -6.08 4.55
N PRO A 7 4.61 -7.10 3.85
CA PRO A 7 3.80 -8.20 3.32
C PRO A 7 2.95 -8.92 4.38
N ALA A 8 3.47 -9.06 5.61
CA ALA A 8 2.76 -9.69 6.71
C ALA A 8 1.57 -8.82 7.18
N ASP A 9 1.77 -7.51 7.27
CA ASP A 9 0.71 -6.57 7.66
C ASP A 9 -0.41 -6.54 6.64
N ILE A 10 -0.08 -6.54 5.35
CA ILE A 10 -1.08 -6.59 4.26
C ILE A 10 -1.93 -7.87 4.37
N ARG A 11 -1.31 -9.02 4.64
CA ARG A 11 -2.04 -10.29 4.83
C ARG A 11 -2.92 -10.25 6.07
N ARG A 12 -2.40 -9.73 7.19
CA ARG A 12 -3.16 -9.59 8.43
C ARG A 12 -4.38 -8.69 8.23
N LEU A 13 -4.20 -7.52 7.61
CA LEU A 13 -5.30 -6.60 7.31
C LEU A 13 -6.34 -7.23 6.38
N ALA A 14 -5.90 -7.97 5.35
CA ALA A 14 -6.83 -8.66 4.46
C ALA A 14 -7.71 -9.67 5.22
N VAL A 15 -7.12 -10.44 6.14
CA VAL A 15 -7.86 -11.37 7.01
C VAL A 15 -8.83 -10.62 7.93
N GLU A 16 -8.37 -9.56 8.60
CA GLU A 16 -9.20 -8.73 9.49
C GLU A 16 -10.40 -8.13 8.76
N LEU A 17 -10.23 -7.74 7.50
CA LEU A 17 -11.27 -7.16 6.66
C LEU A 17 -12.14 -8.22 5.95
N GLY A 18 -11.86 -9.51 6.11
CA GLY A 18 -12.57 -10.59 5.42
C GLY A 18 -12.35 -10.57 3.89
N ILE A 19 -11.26 -9.98 3.43
CA ILE A 19 -10.91 -9.85 2.01
C ILE A 19 -9.90 -10.95 1.65
N ALA A 20 -10.14 -11.65 0.54
CA ALA A 20 -9.17 -12.55 -0.07
C ALA A 20 -8.39 -11.82 -1.18
N PRO A 21 -7.12 -11.45 -0.98
CA PRO A 21 -6.31 -10.85 -2.04
C PRO A 21 -6.20 -11.80 -3.23
N THR A 22 -6.39 -11.27 -4.44
CA THR A 22 -6.37 -12.09 -5.66
C THR A 22 -5.70 -11.37 -6.82
N LYS A 23 -4.81 -12.11 -7.50
CA LYS A 23 -4.13 -11.62 -8.70
C LYS A 23 -5.02 -11.61 -9.93
N ASN A 24 -6.14 -12.33 -9.93
CA ASN A 24 -7.06 -12.41 -11.07
C ASN A 24 -7.69 -11.04 -11.40
N LEU A 25 -7.77 -10.14 -10.40
CA LEU A 25 -8.25 -8.77 -10.56
C LEU A 25 -7.11 -7.76 -10.79
N GLY A 26 -5.89 -8.22 -11.04
CA GLY A 26 -4.72 -7.35 -11.21
C GLY A 26 -4.22 -6.70 -9.90
N GLN A 27 -4.63 -7.19 -8.74
CA GLN A 27 -4.20 -6.63 -7.45
C GLN A 27 -2.70 -6.90 -7.22
N ASN A 28 -1.94 -5.83 -7.04
CA ASN A 28 -0.52 -5.87 -6.69
C ASN A 28 -0.26 -4.89 -5.54
N PHE A 29 0.10 -5.41 -4.37
CA PHE A 29 0.31 -4.58 -3.18
C PHE A 29 1.76 -4.10 -3.11
N VAL A 30 1.95 -2.79 -3.21
CA VAL A 30 3.26 -2.15 -3.06
C VAL A 30 3.63 -2.11 -1.58
N HIS A 31 4.69 -2.83 -1.21
CA HIS A 31 5.16 -2.96 0.17
C HIS A 31 6.65 -2.59 0.31
N ASP A 32 7.33 -2.27 -0.80
CA ASP A 32 8.67 -1.70 -0.76
C ASP A 32 8.59 -0.21 -0.39
N ALA A 33 9.25 0.14 0.72
CA ALA A 33 9.22 1.48 1.27
C ALA A 33 9.77 2.54 0.31
N ASN A 34 10.83 2.22 -0.42
CA ASN A 34 11.45 3.17 -1.34
C ASN A 34 10.58 3.45 -2.56
N THR A 35 9.91 2.43 -3.08
CA THR A 35 8.95 2.55 -4.19
C THR A 35 7.78 3.44 -3.79
N VAL A 36 7.19 3.21 -2.61
CA VAL A 36 6.10 4.07 -2.08
C VAL A 36 6.56 5.52 -1.98
N ARG A 37 7.73 5.79 -1.38
CA ARG A 37 8.28 7.14 -1.29
C ARG A 37 8.48 7.79 -2.65
N ARG A 38 9.04 7.05 -3.62
CA ARG A 38 9.24 7.55 -4.99
C ARG A 38 7.92 7.91 -5.68
N ILE A 39 6.87 7.11 -5.52
CA ILE A 39 5.54 7.41 -6.06
C ILE A 39 5.01 8.70 -5.45
N VAL A 40 5.03 8.83 -4.12
CA VAL A 40 4.55 10.01 -3.40
C VAL A 40 5.32 11.27 -3.82
N THR A 41 6.65 11.19 -3.92
CA THR A 41 7.46 12.32 -4.39
C THR A 41 7.16 12.69 -5.84
N ALA A 42 6.97 11.70 -6.72
CA ALA A 42 6.67 11.95 -8.13
C ALA A 42 5.24 12.49 -8.36
N ALA A 43 4.32 12.23 -7.44
CA ALA A 43 2.94 12.68 -7.52
C ALA A 43 2.74 14.15 -7.12
N ASP A 44 3.77 14.81 -6.57
CA ASP A 44 3.75 16.22 -6.14
C ASP A 44 2.52 16.59 -5.30
N LEU A 45 2.17 15.72 -4.34
CA LEU A 45 0.97 15.86 -3.54
C LEU A 45 0.99 17.15 -2.72
N THR A 46 -0.13 17.88 -2.77
CA THR A 46 -0.35 19.10 -2.00
C THR A 46 -1.45 18.88 -0.96
N SER A 47 -1.70 19.90 -0.12
CA SER A 47 -2.82 19.87 0.82
C SER A 47 -4.20 19.89 0.14
N GLU A 48 -4.27 20.23 -1.15
CA GLU A 48 -5.51 20.29 -1.93
C GLU A 48 -5.94 18.90 -2.46
N ASP A 49 -5.04 17.91 -2.50
CA ASP A 49 -5.29 16.54 -3.00
C ASP A 49 -5.93 15.60 -1.98
N ARG A 50 -6.60 16.16 -0.95
CA ARG A 50 -7.04 15.41 0.24
C ARG A 50 -8.42 14.78 0.10
#